data_AF-A0A6A6U0B0-F1
#
_entry.id   AF-A0A6A6U0B0-F1
#
_cell.length_a   1.000
_cell.length_b   1.000
_cell.length_c   1.000
_cell.angle_alpha   90.00
_cell.angle_beta   90.00
_cell.angle_gamma   90.00
#
_symmetry.space_group_name_H-M   'P 1'
#
loop_
_entity.id
_entity.type
_entity.pdbx_description
1 polymer ?
#
loop_
_entity_poly.entity_id
_entity_poly.type
_entity_poly.pdbx_seq_one_letter_code
_entity_poly.pdbx_strand_id
1 'polypeptide(L)'
;MRSSLLNVQEIERQKAITTPSPPSSSSLPVIEALPNPSDIKRIAGTPNAAGSTGYINRHSGWTNAEAAMIFLRAKVEATQRITFLTGTVTRLIFSSTGTSVRGAEYTPFSANTTTTASTQTATADLTILAAGAWSPTLIDLRGRVRTTAQCMAYIPLTHAEAAHLSALPPQLNLTTGLFYIPPAPPQDGAKSEQSYLKVARHAHGLSNPLTIPHPEPHLSKAHITISVPASHTAIPASAAHELRTFTQHVFAGTELCERAYTHVRLCHYADTPEGDFVVDYVPQYNDTLFIATGGSGHAFKFAPVLGEAVVQRIMRTGPAEFAERWVWKAERKEGEWSVEDGSRGGEKGLILAEEMEKGVVEGEATKKAMAKL
;
A
#
# COMPACT_ATOMS: atom_id res chain seq x y z
N MET A 1 -6.83 -18.49 7.16
CA MET A 1 -5.60 -19.31 7.33
C MET A 1 -5.59 -20.56 6.46
N ARG A 2 -6.49 -21.54 6.65
CA ARG A 2 -6.45 -22.83 5.90
C ARG A 2 -6.40 -22.65 4.38
N SER A 3 -7.28 -21.82 3.81
CA SER A 3 -7.29 -21.55 2.37
C SER A 3 -5.97 -20.91 1.88
N SER A 4 -5.37 -20.02 2.66
CA SER A 4 -4.07 -19.42 2.33
C SER A 4 -2.95 -20.46 2.34
N LEU A 5 -2.90 -21.34 3.34
CA LEU A 5 -1.92 -22.42 3.40
C LEU A 5 -2.04 -23.35 2.20
N LEU A 6 -3.27 -23.78 1.86
CA LEU A 6 -3.54 -24.62 0.69
C LEU A 6 -3.08 -23.95 -0.60
N ASN A 7 -3.38 -22.65 -0.79
CA ASN A 7 -2.95 -21.91 -1.97
C ASN A 7 -1.43 -21.84 -2.10
N VAL A 8 -0.70 -21.60 -1.01
CA VAL A 8 0.77 -21.52 -1.05
C VAL A 8 1.40 -22.90 -1.28
N GLN A 9 0.83 -23.96 -0.70
CA GLN A 9 1.24 -25.34 -0.97
C GLN A 9 0.99 -25.74 -2.43
N GLU A 10 -0.14 -25.32 -2.99
CA GLU A 10 -0.48 -25.52 -4.40
C GLU A 10 0.58 -24.86 -5.30
N ILE A 11 0.92 -23.59 -5.04
CA ILE A 11 1.92 -22.84 -5.81
C ILE A 11 3.30 -23.52 -5.76
N GLU A 12 3.77 -23.92 -4.57
CA GLU A 12 5.09 -24.58 -4.45
C GLU A 12 5.11 -25.92 -5.20
N ARG A 13 4.01 -26.68 -5.17
CA ARG A 13 3.92 -27.94 -5.91
C ARG A 13 3.85 -27.71 -7.43
N GLN A 14 3.20 -26.65 -7.90
CA GLN A 14 3.25 -26.28 -9.32
C GLN A 14 4.67 -25.87 -9.76
N LYS A 15 5.37 -25.09 -8.93
CA LYS A 15 6.76 -24.68 -9.18
C LYS A 15 7.72 -25.87 -9.26
N ALA A 16 7.52 -26.87 -8.40
CA ALA A 16 8.31 -28.10 -8.42
C ALA A 16 8.15 -28.90 -9.73
N ILE A 17 6.98 -28.80 -10.39
CA ILE A 17 6.70 -29.44 -11.68
C ILE A 17 7.36 -28.67 -12.83
N THR A 18 7.28 -27.33 -12.81
CA THR A 18 7.71 -26.48 -13.94
C THR A 18 9.19 -26.10 -13.90
N THR A 19 9.80 -26.05 -12.71
CA THR A 19 11.20 -25.66 -12.49
C THR A 19 11.82 -26.52 -11.39
N PRO A 20 12.21 -27.78 -11.69
CA PRO A 20 12.85 -28.65 -10.72
C PRO A 20 14.16 -28.01 -10.25
N SER A 21 14.19 -27.61 -8.97
CA SER A 21 15.38 -27.03 -8.35
C SER A 21 16.30 -28.15 -7.85
N PRO A 22 17.64 -27.95 -7.85
CA PRO A 22 18.54 -28.89 -7.20
C PRO A 22 18.20 -29.03 -5.71
N PRO A 23 18.50 -30.18 -5.08
CA PRO A 23 18.17 -30.40 -3.67
C PRO A 23 18.76 -29.28 -2.81
N SER A 24 17.88 -28.63 -2.04
CA SER A 24 18.23 -27.61 -1.06
C SER A 24 19.22 -28.18 -0.02
N SER A 25 20.26 -27.43 0.31
CA SER A 25 21.18 -27.74 1.42
C SER A 25 20.54 -27.51 2.80
N SER A 26 19.41 -26.82 2.86
CA SER A 26 18.60 -26.65 4.08
C SER A 26 17.70 -27.88 4.28
N SER A 27 17.78 -28.48 5.46
CA SER A 27 16.90 -29.56 5.91
C SER A 27 15.49 -29.09 6.30
N LEU A 28 15.23 -27.77 6.32
CA LEU A 28 13.93 -27.22 6.72
C LEU A 28 12.96 -27.16 5.53
N PRO A 29 11.67 -27.50 5.72
CA PRO A 29 10.68 -27.39 4.67
C PRO A 29 10.42 -25.93 4.29
N VAL A 30 10.16 -25.65 3.01
CA VAL A 30 9.83 -24.29 2.53
C VAL A 30 8.58 -23.75 3.23
N ILE A 31 7.54 -24.57 3.32
CA ILE A 31 6.28 -24.28 4.02
C ILE A 31 6.16 -25.19 5.23
N GLU A 32 5.89 -24.62 6.41
CA GLU A 32 5.66 -25.37 7.64
C GLU A 32 4.37 -24.87 8.31
N ALA A 33 3.42 -25.78 8.54
CA ALA A 33 2.21 -25.48 9.30
C ALA A 33 2.54 -25.36 10.79
N LEU A 34 1.94 -24.37 11.45
CA LEU A 34 2.16 -24.04 12.87
C LEU A 34 0.81 -24.18 13.59
N PRO A 35 0.46 -25.39 14.07
CA PRO A 35 -0.89 -25.70 14.53
C PRO A 35 -1.26 -25.12 15.90
N ASN A 36 -0.30 -24.55 16.64
CA ASN A 36 -0.52 -23.99 17.96
C ASN A 36 0.42 -22.79 18.25
N PRO A 37 0.17 -22.00 19.31
CA PRO A 37 1.01 -20.85 19.67
C PRO A 37 2.47 -21.19 19.94
N SER A 38 2.78 -22.36 20.49
CA SER A 38 4.14 -22.79 20.81
C SER A 38 4.99 -22.96 19.55
N ASP A 39 4.41 -23.52 18.48
CA ASP A 39 5.05 -23.63 17.17
C ASP A 39 5.28 -22.26 16.52
N ILE A 40 4.32 -21.35 16.65
CA ILE A 40 4.49 -19.97 16.17
C ILE A 40 5.64 -19.30 16.92
N LYS A 41 5.65 -19.38 18.25
CA LYS A 41 6.71 -18.80 19.10
C LYS A 41 8.10 -19.32 18.73
N ARG A 42 8.24 -20.64 18.52
CA ARG A 42 9.49 -21.28 18.11
C ARG A 42 10.05 -20.70 16.81
N ILE A 43 9.19 -20.44 15.83
CA ILE A 43 9.60 -19.90 14.52
C ILE A 43 9.79 -18.38 14.56
N ALA A 44 8.90 -17.67 15.26
CA ALA A 44 8.88 -16.22 15.34
C ALA A 44 10.05 -15.64 16.14
N GLY A 45 10.52 -16.35 17.16
CA GLY A 45 11.52 -15.85 18.10
C GLY A 45 11.04 -14.72 19.01
N THR A 46 9.75 -14.39 19.00
CA THR A 46 9.14 -13.38 19.89
C THR A 46 8.67 -13.97 21.22
N PRO A 47 8.57 -13.16 22.31
CA PRO A 47 8.06 -13.62 23.59
C PRO A 47 6.72 -14.36 23.53
N ASN A 48 5.77 -13.86 22.72
CA ASN A 48 4.49 -14.52 22.48
C ASN A 48 4.20 -14.67 20.98
N ALA A 49 3.34 -15.62 20.65
CA ALA A 49 2.80 -15.80 19.31
C ALA A 49 1.81 -14.70 18.96
N ALA A 50 1.89 -14.18 17.73
CA ALA A 50 0.94 -13.19 17.22
C ALA A 50 -0.48 -13.76 16.98
N GLY A 51 -0.66 -15.08 17.00
CA GLY A 51 -1.94 -15.75 16.76
C GLY A 51 -2.01 -17.15 17.37
N SER A 52 -3.12 -17.87 17.11
CA SER A 52 -3.37 -19.21 17.65
C SER A 52 -2.88 -20.35 16.75
N THR A 53 -2.92 -20.15 15.44
CA THR A 53 -2.46 -21.09 14.41
C THR A 53 -1.92 -20.30 13.21
N GLY A 54 -1.03 -20.89 12.42
CA GLY A 54 -0.42 -20.21 11.28
C GLY A 54 0.40 -21.14 10.39
N TYR A 55 1.24 -20.54 9.56
CA TYR A 55 2.28 -21.23 8.81
C TYR A 55 3.43 -20.25 8.54
N ILE A 56 4.63 -20.77 8.29
CA ILE A 56 5.74 -20.00 7.72
C ILE A 56 5.95 -20.42 6.27
N ASN A 57 6.15 -19.44 5.40
CA ASN A 57 6.69 -19.62 4.06
C ASN A 57 8.08 -18.98 3.99
N ARG A 58 9.13 -19.81 3.89
CA ARG A 58 10.53 -19.36 3.88
C ARG A 58 10.96 -18.70 2.56
N HIS A 59 10.12 -18.74 1.53
CA HIS A 59 10.28 -17.92 0.32
C HIS A 59 9.63 -16.52 0.45
N SER A 60 9.00 -16.22 1.59
CA SER A 60 8.44 -14.90 1.87
C SER A 60 9.38 -14.07 2.74
N GLY A 61 9.20 -12.76 2.68
CA GLY A 61 9.97 -11.81 3.48
C GLY A 61 9.36 -10.42 3.37
N TRP A 62 10.18 -9.42 3.59
CA TRP A 62 9.82 -8.02 3.44
C TRP A 62 10.92 -7.31 2.63
N THR A 63 10.61 -6.10 2.15
CA THR A 63 11.56 -5.28 1.41
C THR A 63 11.49 -3.83 1.87
N ASN A 64 12.63 -3.13 1.83
CA ASN A 64 12.66 -1.69 2.09
C ASN A 64 12.06 -0.95 0.88
N ALA A 65 10.77 -0.66 0.96
CA ALA A 65 10.01 -0.09 -0.14
C ALA A 65 10.51 1.30 -0.57
N GLU A 66 10.92 2.12 0.39
CA GLU A 66 11.44 3.46 0.13
C GLU A 66 12.79 3.39 -0.60
N ALA A 67 13.73 2.61 -0.08
CA ALA A 67 15.03 2.41 -0.73
C ALA A 67 14.88 1.81 -2.13
N ALA A 68 13.96 0.87 -2.32
CA ALA A 68 13.68 0.28 -3.64
C ALA A 68 13.14 1.33 -4.64
N MET A 69 12.26 2.24 -4.22
CA MET A 69 11.75 3.31 -5.08
C MET A 69 12.81 4.37 -5.41
N ILE A 70 13.65 4.74 -4.44
CA ILE A 70 14.79 5.65 -4.66
C ILE A 70 15.76 5.02 -5.68
N PHE A 71 16.08 3.74 -5.51
CA PHE A 71 16.93 3.00 -6.43
C PHE A 71 16.32 2.91 -7.84
N LEU A 72 15.03 2.55 -7.94
CA LEU A 72 14.31 2.49 -9.21
C LEU A 72 14.31 3.84 -9.91
N ARG A 73 14.06 4.93 -9.17
CA ARG A 73 14.08 6.30 -9.70
C ARG A 73 15.44 6.62 -10.31
N ALA A 74 16.53 6.37 -9.59
CA ALA A 74 17.88 6.61 -10.09
C ALA A 74 18.18 5.79 -11.36
N LYS A 75 17.74 4.52 -11.42
CA LYS A 75 17.88 3.68 -12.61
C LYS A 75 17.12 4.23 -13.80
N VAL A 76 15.92 4.76 -13.59
CA VAL A 76 15.10 5.36 -14.65
C VAL A 76 15.75 6.65 -15.17
N GLU A 77 16.20 7.53 -14.28
CA GLU A 77 16.89 8.78 -14.65
C GLU A 77 18.16 8.52 -15.46
N ALA A 78 18.94 7.50 -15.08
CA ALA A 78 20.14 7.11 -15.81
C ALA A 78 19.88 6.67 -17.26
N THR A 79 18.64 6.30 -17.60
CA THR A 79 18.29 5.98 -19.00
C THR A 79 18.17 7.20 -19.89
N GLN A 80 17.99 8.40 -19.31
CA GLN A 80 17.77 9.66 -20.04
C GLN A 80 16.58 9.64 -21.03
N ARG A 81 15.66 8.68 -20.88
CA ARG A 81 14.45 8.55 -21.73
C ARG A 81 13.19 9.15 -21.10
N ILE A 82 13.26 9.55 -19.84
CA ILE A 82 12.10 10.00 -19.07
C ILE A 82 12.39 11.38 -18.49
N THR A 83 11.52 12.34 -18.80
CA THR A 83 11.49 13.66 -18.17
C THR A 83 10.55 13.62 -16.98
N PHE A 84 11.05 14.02 -15.82
CA PHE A 84 10.24 14.06 -14.60
C PHE A 84 9.81 15.48 -14.28
N LEU A 85 8.49 15.69 -14.24
CA LEU A 85 7.86 16.91 -13.77
C LEU A 85 7.31 16.66 -12.37
N THR A 86 7.72 17.46 -11.39
CA THR A 86 7.29 17.30 -9.99
C THR A 86 6.27 18.36 -9.61
N GLY A 87 5.05 17.91 -9.31
CA GLY A 87 3.96 18.77 -8.89
C GLY A 87 2.69 17.96 -8.62
N THR A 88 1.63 18.66 -8.25
CA THR A 88 0.30 18.06 -8.04
C THR A 88 -0.53 18.19 -9.31
N VAL A 89 -0.90 17.06 -9.92
CA VAL A 89 -1.90 17.03 -11.00
C VAL A 89 -3.25 17.44 -10.44
N THR A 90 -3.89 18.45 -11.04
CA THR A 90 -5.17 19.01 -10.56
C THR A 90 -6.36 18.49 -11.36
N ARG A 91 -6.19 18.21 -12.65
CA ARG A 91 -7.22 17.60 -13.52
C ARG A 91 -6.63 17.05 -14.81
N LEU A 92 -7.38 16.14 -15.44
CA LEU A 92 -7.17 15.73 -16.82
C LEU A 92 -7.71 16.78 -17.80
N ILE A 93 -7.08 16.89 -18.97
CA ILE A 93 -7.49 17.80 -20.04
C ILE A 93 -8.29 16.99 -21.06
N PHE A 94 -9.60 17.17 -21.11
CA PHE A 94 -10.46 16.49 -22.08
C PHE A 94 -10.55 17.28 -23.40
N SER A 95 -10.75 16.58 -24.52
CA SER A 95 -11.11 17.25 -25.78
C SER A 95 -12.46 17.96 -25.67
N SER A 96 -12.74 18.88 -26.60
CA SER A 96 -14.02 19.60 -26.64
C SER A 96 -15.24 18.69 -26.75
N THR A 97 -15.08 17.50 -27.33
CA THR A 97 -16.13 16.48 -27.45
C THR A 97 -16.23 15.56 -26.23
N GLY A 98 -15.26 15.60 -25.32
CA GLY A 98 -15.19 14.69 -24.17
C GLY A 98 -14.77 13.26 -24.52
N THR A 99 -14.45 12.95 -25.78
CA THR A 99 -14.15 11.57 -26.23
C THR A 99 -12.67 11.21 -26.20
N SER A 100 -11.82 12.09 -25.66
CA SER A 100 -10.38 11.84 -25.53
C SER A 100 -9.76 12.70 -24.44
N VAL A 101 -8.66 12.22 -23.86
CA VAL A 101 -7.79 12.93 -22.93
C VAL A 101 -6.54 13.38 -23.66
N ARG A 102 -6.18 14.66 -23.52
CA ARG A 102 -5.06 15.30 -24.21
C ARG A 102 -3.83 15.50 -23.30
N GLY A 103 -3.94 15.15 -22.03
CA GLY A 103 -2.93 15.37 -21.02
C GLY A 103 -3.51 15.77 -19.67
N ALA A 104 -2.75 16.55 -18.90
CA ALA A 104 -3.11 16.97 -17.55
C ALA A 104 -2.65 18.40 -17.22
N GLU A 105 -3.40 19.04 -16.33
CA GLU A 105 -2.97 20.25 -15.63
C GLU A 105 -2.29 19.87 -14.32
N TYR A 106 -1.19 20.55 -13.99
CA TYR A 106 -0.49 20.34 -12.72
C TYR A 106 0.06 21.64 -12.14
N THR A 107 0.15 21.72 -10.83
CA THR A 107 0.83 22.80 -10.11
C THR A 107 2.22 22.31 -9.70
N PRO A 108 3.30 22.86 -10.25
CA PRO A 108 4.67 22.47 -9.87
C PRO A 108 4.92 22.68 -8.37
N PHE A 109 5.76 21.84 -7.77
CA PHE A 109 6.28 22.14 -6.44
C PHE A 109 7.28 23.30 -6.56
N SER A 110 6.99 24.41 -5.87
CA SER A 110 7.87 25.58 -5.87
C SER A 110 9.12 25.30 -5.01
N ALA A 111 10.30 25.66 -5.52
CA ALA A 111 11.52 25.68 -4.71
C ALA A 111 11.51 26.79 -3.63
N ASN A 112 10.60 27.77 -3.76
CA ASN A 112 10.46 28.88 -2.83
C ASN A 112 9.06 28.83 -2.18
N THR A 113 9.01 28.65 -0.87
CA THR A 113 7.78 28.44 -0.08
C THR A 113 6.85 29.66 0.00
N THR A 114 7.26 30.80 -0.55
CA THR A 114 6.56 32.09 -0.43
C THR A 114 5.67 32.42 -1.63
N THR A 115 5.75 31.68 -2.74
CA THR A 115 4.91 31.91 -3.92
C THR A 115 4.28 30.61 -4.42
N THR A 116 2.95 30.64 -4.59
CA THR A 116 2.21 29.55 -5.23
C THR A 116 2.60 29.49 -6.70
N ALA A 117 3.14 28.36 -7.16
CA ALA A 117 3.45 28.16 -8.57
C ALA A 117 2.18 28.25 -9.42
N SER A 118 2.28 28.83 -10.61
CA SER A 118 1.17 28.82 -11.57
C SER A 118 0.92 27.41 -12.09
N THR A 119 -0.35 27.09 -12.34
CA THR A 119 -0.73 25.83 -13.01
C THR A 119 -0.13 25.77 -14.40
N GLN A 120 0.43 24.62 -14.75
CA GLN A 120 1.02 24.29 -16.03
C GLN A 120 0.23 23.15 -16.70
N THR A 121 0.42 22.99 -18.01
CA THR A 121 -0.17 21.91 -18.80
C THR A 121 0.91 20.99 -19.34
N ALA A 122 0.64 19.69 -19.33
CA ALA A 122 1.44 18.69 -20.03
C ALA A 122 0.51 17.93 -20.99
N THR A 123 0.87 17.88 -22.28
CA THR A 123 0.09 17.21 -23.33
C THR A 123 0.76 15.93 -23.80
N ALA A 124 -0.03 14.92 -24.17
CA ALA A 124 0.47 13.65 -24.67
C ALA A 124 -0.57 12.97 -25.59
N ASP A 125 -0.09 12.11 -26.50
CA ASP A 125 -0.96 11.25 -27.32
C ASP A 125 -1.66 10.17 -26.48
N LEU A 126 -0.96 9.69 -25.45
CA LEU A 126 -1.48 8.75 -24.45
C LEU A 126 -1.22 9.30 -23.04
N THR A 127 -2.28 9.41 -22.24
CA THR A 127 -2.18 9.72 -20.81
C THR A 127 -2.35 8.45 -19.99
N ILE A 128 -1.37 8.14 -19.13
CA ILE A 128 -1.43 7.00 -18.20
C ILE A 128 -1.70 7.50 -16.78
N LEU A 129 -2.86 7.17 -16.23
CA LEU A 129 -3.25 7.50 -14.86
C LEU A 129 -2.79 6.39 -13.89
N ALA A 130 -1.67 6.62 -13.21
CA ALA A 130 -1.10 5.73 -12.19
C ALA A 130 -1.01 6.39 -10.80
N ALA A 131 -2.04 7.16 -10.42
CA ALA A 131 -2.05 8.02 -9.22
C ALA A 131 -2.45 7.29 -7.93
N GLY A 132 -2.47 5.95 -7.92
CA GLY A 132 -2.84 5.15 -6.75
C GLY A 132 -4.17 5.60 -6.13
N ALA A 133 -4.19 5.84 -4.82
CA ALA A 133 -5.38 6.26 -4.08
C ALA A 133 -5.90 7.67 -4.44
N TRP A 134 -5.15 8.46 -5.21
CA TRP A 134 -5.62 9.73 -5.75
C TRP A 134 -6.31 9.57 -7.10
N SER A 135 -6.24 8.40 -7.75
CA SER A 135 -6.88 8.20 -9.07
C SER A 135 -8.38 8.57 -9.08
N PRO A 136 -9.19 8.26 -8.05
CA PRO A 136 -10.61 8.65 -8.02
C PRO A 136 -10.86 10.17 -8.02
N THR A 137 -9.86 11.00 -7.69
CA THR A 137 -10.00 12.47 -7.76
C THR A 137 -9.81 13.03 -9.18
N LEU A 138 -9.33 12.20 -10.11
CA LEU A 138 -8.98 12.60 -11.48
C LEU A 138 -9.88 11.96 -12.55
N ILE A 139 -10.61 10.90 -12.20
CA ILE A 139 -11.63 10.24 -13.03
C ILE A 139 -12.67 9.54 -12.14
N ASP A 140 -13.93 9.43 -12.58
CA ASP A 140 -14.99 8.78 -11.79
C ASP A 140 -14.81 7.26 -11.69
N LEU A 141 -14.21 6.84 -10.59
CA LEU A 141 -13.99 5.42 -10.25
C LEU A 141 -15.01 4.88 -9.25
N ARG A 142 -16.12 5.58 -8.98
CA ARG A 142 -17.14 5.09 -8.04
C ARG A 142 -17.63 3.70 -8.43
N GLY A 143 -17.65 2.81 -7.45
CA GLY A 143 -18.00 1.40 -7.63
C GLY A 143 -16.92 0.52 -8.29
N ARG A 144 -15.75 1.09 -8.64
CA ARG A 144 -14.60 0.34 -9.21
C ARG A 144 -13.38 0.38 -8.31
N VAL A 145 -13.03 1.58 -7.84
CA VAL A 145 -11.86 1.80 -6.99
C VAL A 145 -12.27 2.70 -5.84
N ARG A 146 -11.91 2.30 -4.62
CA ARG A 146 -12.16 3.09 -3.41
C ARG A 146 -10.88 3.27 -2.61
N THR A 147 -10.68 4.49 -2.13
CA THR A 147 -9.58 4.81 -1.23
C THR A 147 -9.89 4.39 0.19
N THR A 148 -8.96 3.68 0.83
CA THR A 148 -9.03 3.34 2.26
C THR A 148 -7.70 3.64 2.93
N ALA A 149 -7.74 4.20 4.15
CA ALA A 149 -6.57 4.50 4.94
C ALA A 149 -6.27 3.36 5.94
N GLN A 150 -4.99 3.07 6.14
CA GLN A 150 -4.48 2.05 7.05
C GLN A 150 -3.51 2.71 8.06
N CYS A 151 -3.65 2.35 9.33
CA CYS A 151 -2.86 2.95 10.41
C CYS A 151 -1.53 2.22 10.60
N MET A 152 -0.45 3.00 10.77
CA MET A 152 0.89 2.48 11.04
C MET A 152 1.58 3.32 12.11
N ALA A 153 2.38 2.68 12.93
CA ALA A 153 3.20 3.28 13.97
C ALA A 153 4.65 2.75 13.91
N TYR A 154 5.58 3.56 14.40
CA TYR A 154 7.02 3.28 14.38
C TYR A 154 7.59 3.46 15.78
N ILE A 155 8.24 2.40 16.27
CA ILE A 155 8.92 2.38 17.57
C ILE A 155 10.43 2.45 17.31
N PRO A 156 11.17 3.43 17.87
CA PRO A 156 12.61 3.50 17.71
C PRO A 156 13.29 2.31 18.41
N LEU A 157 14.31 1.77 17.76
CA LEU A 157 15.11 0.66 18.24
C LEU A 157 16.51 1.12 18.59
N THR A 158 17.06 0.56 19.66
CA THR A 158 18.50 0.57 19.88
C THR A 158 19.20 -0.27 18.81
N HIS A 159 20.50 -0.06 18.64
CA HIS A 159 21.29 -0.85 17.69
C HIS A 159 21.23 -2.36 18.01
N ALA A 160 21.32 -2.74 19.29
CA ALA A 160 21.25 -4.13 19.71
C ALA A 160 19.88 -4.77 19.43
N GLU A 161 18.79 -4.05 19.71
CA GLU A 161 17.44 -4.50 19.37
C GLU A 161 17.26 -4.64 17.86
N ALA A 162 17.77 -3.68 17.08
CA ALA A 162 17.69 -3.73 15.63
C ALA A 162 18.45 -4.94 15.06
N ALA A 163 19.67 -5.17 15.53
CA ALA A 163 20.47 -6.34 15.16
C ALA A 163 19.72 -7.65 15.47
N HIS A 164 19.18 -7.79 16.68
CA HIS A 164 18.42 -8.98 17.07
C HIS A 164 17.14 -9.16 16.24
N LEU A 165 16.31 -8.13 16.14
CA LEU A 165 15.01 -8.20 15.46
C LEU A 165 15.14 -8.38 13.95
N SER A 166 16.22 -7.89 13.32
CA SER A 166 16.45 -8.04 11.89
C SER A 166 16.59 -9.50 11.43
N ALA A 167 16.92 -10.41 12.35
CA ALA A 167 17.02 -11.84 12.10
C ALA A 167 15.67 -12.58 12.24
N LEU A 168 14.63 -11.92 12.77
CA LEU A 168 13.32 -12.53 13.00
C LEU A 168 12.42 -12.37 11.76
N PRO A 169 11.48 -13.30 11.51
CA PRO A 169 10.52 -13.15 10.42
C PRO A 169 9.48 -12.07 10.76
N PRO A 170 8.89 -11.41 9.75
CA PRO A 170 7.67 -10.63 9.94
C PRO A 170 6.53 -11.56 10.38
N GLN A 171 5.62 -11.05 11.23
CA GLN A 171 4.42 -11.77 11.64
C GLN A 171 3.17 -10.97 11.27
N LEU A 172 2.20 -11.63 10.63
CA LEU A 172 0.88 -11.10 10.31
C LEU A 172 -0.20 -12.01 10.92
N ASN A 173 -1.04 -11.44 11.77
CA ASN A 173 -2.25 -12.10 12.24
C ASN A 173 -3.39 -11.81 11.25
N LEU A 174 -3.77 -12.82 10.46
CA LEU A 174 -4.83 -12.70 9.45
C LEU A 174 -6.23 -12.45 10.04
N THR A 175 -6.46 -12.77 11.32
CA THR A 175 -7.77 -12.52 11.97
C THR A 175 -7.93 -11.05 12.32
N THR A 176 -6.88 -10.42 12.88
CA THR A 176 -6.94 -9.02 13.32
C THR A 176 -6.44 -8.03 12.28
N GLY A 177 -5.68 -8.52 11.29
CA GLY A 177 -4.92 -7.72 10.33
C GLY A 177 -3.64 -7.12 10.91
N LEU A 178 -3.33 -7.35 12.18
CA LEU A 178 -2.20 -6.72 12.87
C LEU A 178 -0.89 -7.42 12.51
N PHE A 179 0.15 -6.64 12.25
CA PHE A 179 1.47 -7.14 11.92
C PHE A 179 2.59 -6.22 12.40
N TYR A 180 3.78 -6.77 12.51
CA TYR A 180 5.00 -5.99 12.55
C TYR A 180 5.94 -6.38 11.41
N ILE A 181 6.79 -5.44 11.00
CA ILE A 181 7.90 -5.69 10.08
C ILE A 181 9.20 -5.42 10.84
N PRO A 182 10.12 -6.40 10.93
CA PRO A 182 11.41 -6.21 11.57
C PRO A 182 12.24 -5.16 10.80
N PRO A 183 13.22 -4.52 11.46
CA PRO A 183 14.07 -3.53 10.81
C PRO A 183 15.02 -4.18 9.80
N ALA A 184 15.60 -3.36 8.91
CA ALA A 184 16.79 -3.78 8.17
C ALA A 184 17.93 -4.11 9.15
N PRO A 185 18.83 -5.05 8.81
CA PRO A 185 20.05 -5.24 9.57
C PRO A 185 20.81 -3.90 9.66
N PRO A 186 21.26 -3.49 10.86
CA PRO A 186 22.06 -2.28 10.97
C PRO A 186 23.36 -2.44 10.18
N GLN A 187 23.78 -1.40 9.47
CA GLN A 187 25.05 -1.40 8.74
C GLN A 187 26.14 -0.73 9.58
N ASP A 188 27.25 -1.42 9.78
CA ASP A 188 28.41 -0.85 10.49
C ASP A 188 29.03 0.29 9.68
N GLY A 189 29.25 1.45 10.33
CA GLY A 189 29.93 2.60 9.74
C GLY A 189 29.08 3.50 8.83
N ALA A 190 27.82 3.14 8.52
CA ALA A 190 26.86 4.09 7.96
C ALA A 190 26.52 5.15 9.03
N LYS A 191 26.34 6.43 8.63
CA LYS A 191 25.78 7.44 9.55
C LYS A 191 24.54 6.83 10.20
N SER A 192 24.50 6.83 11.54
CA SER A 192 23.49 6.07 12.31
C SER A 192 22.08 6.55 12.00
N GLU A 193 21.47 6.00 10.95
CA GLU A 193 20.04 6.18 10.71
C GLU A 193 19.30 5.38 11.78
N GLN A 194 18.35 6.07 12.44
CA GLN A 194 17.52 5.47 13.46
C GLN A 194 16.76 4.28 12.88
N SER A 195 16.93 3.09 13.46
CA SER A 195 16.13 1.92 13.10
C SER A 195 14.79 1.95 13.80
N TYR A 196 13.74 1.47 13.13
CA TYR A 196 12.39 1.42 13.68
C TYR A 196 11.78 0.05 13.51
N LEU A 197 11.05 -0.40 14.53
CA LEU A 197 10.07 -1.47 14.39
C LEU A 197 8.78 -0.84 13.85
N LYS A 198 8.34 -1.29 12.68
CA LYS A 198 7.04 -0.90 12.12
C LYS A 198 5.97 -1.82 12.67
N VAL A 199 4.91 -1.25 13.24
CA VAL A 199 3.69 -1.97 13.65
C VAL A 199 2.51 -1.37 12.90
N ALA A 200 1.65 -2.20 12.33
CA ALA A 200 0.60 -1.73 11.43
C ALA A 200 -0.59 -2.70 11.41
N ARG A 201 -1.70 -2.23 10.82
CA ARG A 201 -2.90 -3.04 10.60
C ARG A 201 -3.27 -3.04 9.12
N HIS A 202 -3.46 -4.23 8.56
CA HIS A 202 -4.05 -4.47 7.25
C HIS A 202 -5.56 -4.72 7.43
N ALA A 203 -6.32 -3.63 7.53
CA ALA A 203 -7.73 -3.64 7.86
C ALA A 203 -8.63 -3.43 6.63
N HIS A 204 -9.95 -3.51 6.84
CA HIS A 204 -10.93 -2.99 5.87
C HIS A 204 -10.74 -1.48 5.58
N GLY A 205 -10.08 -0.77 6.51
CA GLY A 205 -9.57 0.59 6.33
C GLY A 205 -10.58 1.69 6.60
N LEU A 206 -10.08 2.89 6.84
CA LEU A 206 -10.92 4.07 7.07
C LEU A 206 -11.20 4.79 5.76
N SER A 207 -12.46 5.10 5.51
CA SER A 207 -12.85 5.97 4.40
C SER A 207 -12.74 7.44 4.81
N ASN A 208 -12.47 8.33 3.86
CA ASN A 208 -12.46 9.78 4.09
C ASN A 208 -13.36 10.45 3.05
N PRO A 209 -14.69 10.33 3.20
CA PRO A 209 -15.65 10.78 2.21
C PRO A 209 -15.63 12.31 2.08
N LEU A 210 -15.35 12.80 0.87
CA LEU A 210 -15.43 14.21 0.51
C LEU A 210 -16.27 14.37 -0.76
N THR A 211 -17.09 15.42 -0.79
CA THR A 211 -17.88 15.81 -1.95
C THR A 211 -17.05 16.75 -2.82
N ILE A 212 -16.72 16.32 -4.04
CA ILE A 212 -15.92 17.06 -5.01
C ILE A 212 -16.72 17.32 -6.30
N PRO A 213 -16.37 18.32 -7.12
CA PRO A 213 -16.89 18.41 -8.48
C PRO A 213 -16.59 17.13 -9.26
N HIS A 214 -17.50 16.72 -10.17
CA HIS A 214 -17.23 15.59 -11.05
C HIS A 214 -15.92 15.81 -11.83
N PRO A 215 -14.94 14.89 -11.78
CA PRO A 215 -13.63 15.10 -12.41
C PRO A 215 -13.71 15.14 -13.94
N GLU A 216 -14.79 14.59 -14.51
CA GLU A 216 -15.10 14.62 -15.94
C GLU A 216 -16.29 15.57 -16.19
N PRO A 217 -16.05 16.89 -16.33
CA PRO A 217 -17.12 17.90 -16.37
C PRO A 217 -18.01 17.80 -17.63
N HIS A 218 -17.54 17.09 -18.66
CA HIS A 218 -18.29 16.82 -19.88
C HIS A 218 -19.35 15.71 -19.70
N LEU A 219 -19.19 14.83 -18.70
CA LEU A 219 -20.18 13.80 -18.35
C LEU A 219 -21.23 14.35 -17.39
N SER A 220 -20.81 15.15 -16.41
CA SER A 220 -21.72 15.73 -15.42
C SER A 220 -21.12 16.98 -14.80
N LYS A 221 -21.97 17.97 -14.51
CA LYS A 221 -21.62 19.14 -13.68
C LYS A 221 -21.96 18.95 -12.20
N ALA A 222 -22.48 17.77 -11.84
CA ALA A 222 -22.82 17.46 -10.47
C ALA A 222 -21.56 17.31 -9.60
N HIS A 223 -21.78 17.28 -8.29
CA HIS A 223 -20.74 16.84 -7.36
C HIS A 223 -20.88 15.34 -7.11
N ILE A 224 -19.78 14.70 -6.78
CA ILE A 224 -19.72 13.29 -6.38
C ILE A 224 -19.04 13.16 -5.03
N THR A 225 -19.47 12.19 -4.23
CA THR A 225 -18.80 11.85 -2.97
C THR A 225 -17.90 10.65 -3.19
N ILE A 226 -16.62 10.79 -2.84
CA ILE A 226 -15.60 9.75 -2.92
C ILE A 226 -14.74 9.77 -1.67
N SER A 227 -14.08 8.65 -1.35
CA SER A 227 -13.03 8.65 -0.34
C SER A 227 -11.75 9.27 -0.92
N VAL A 228 -11.20 10.28 -0.28
CA VAL A 228 -10.00 11.02 -0.74
C VAL A 228 -8.85 10.81 0.24
N PRO A 229 -7.61 10.56 -0.21
CA PRO A 229 -6.49 10.41 0.71
C PRO A 229 -6.31 11.64 1.61
N ALA A 230 -5.99 11.39 2.88
CA ALA A 230 -5.77 12.43 3.88
C ALA A 230 -4.31 12.47 4.32
N SER A 231 -3.66 13.63 4.24
CA SER A 231 -2.24 13.77 4.61
C SER A 231 -2.08 14.07 6.11
N HIS A 232 -2.52 13.14 6.96
CA HIS A 232 -2.39 13.29 8.42
C HIS A 232 -1.10 12.67 8.96
N THR A 233 -0.46 13.37 9.89
CA THR A 233 0.65 12.89 10.75
C THR A 233 0.15 12.29 12.07
N ALA A 234 -1.12 11.92 12.11
CA ALA A 234 -1.84 11.40 13.25
C ALA A 234 -2.69 10.19 12.82
N ILE A 235 -3.04 9.33 13.78
CA ILE A 235 -3.96 8.20 13.59
C ILE A 235 -5.02 8.20 14.69
N PRO A 236 -6.19 7.57 14.48
CA PRO A 236 -7.19 7.42 15.53
C PRO A 236 -6.61 6.76 16.79
N ALA A 237 -7.03 7.22 17.96
CA ALA A 237 -6.59 6.68 19.25
C ALA A 237 -6.97 5.21 19.42
N SER A 238 -8.13 4.80 18.88
CA SER A 238 -8.58 3.41 18.81
C SER A 238 -7.56 2.53 18.07
N ALA A 239 -7.15 2.93 16.87
CA ALA A 239 -6.13 2.24 16.10
C ALA A 239 -4.77 2.21 16.81
N ALA A 240 -4.33 3.34 17.38
CA ALA A 240 -3.06 3.39 18.13
C ALA A 240 -3.07 2.45 19.34
N HIS A 241 -4.21 2.34 20.04
CA HIS A 241 -4.41 1.42 21.15
C HIS A 241 -4.32 -0.04 20.68
N GLU A 242 -4.97 -0.42 19.59
CA GLU A 242 -4.84 -1.77 19.02
C GLU A 242 -3.40 -2.13 18.65
N LEU A 243 -2.66 -1.20 18.00
CA LEU A 243 -1.24 -1.40 17.70
C LEU A 243 -0.41 -1.57 18.98
N ARG A 244 -0.76 -0.84 20.05
CA ARG A 244 -0.08 -0.93 21.35
C ARG A 244 -0.32 -2.27 22.02
N THR A 245 -1.59 -2.69 22.11
CA THR A 245 -1.99 -3.97 22.67
C THR A 245 -1.32 -5.13 21.94
N PHE A 246 -1.25 -5.08 20.60
CA PHE A 246 -0.51 -6.06 19.81
C PHE A 246 0.97 -6.10 20.14
N THR A 247 1.61 -4.92 20.23
CA THR A 247 3.03 -4.80 20.56
C THR A 247 3.31 -5.35 21.96
N GLN A 248 2.51 -4.94 22.96
CA GLN A 248 2.62 -5.40 24.34
C GLN A 248 2.46 -6.91 24.45
N HIS A 249 1.55 -7.51 23.67
CA HIS A 249 1.37 -8.95 23.63
C HIS A 249 2.58 -9.65 22.99
N VAL A 250 2.93 -9.33 21.74
CA VAL A 250 3.98 -10.03 20.98
C VAL A 250 5.35 -9.91 21.65
N PHE A 251 5.69 -8.72 22.14
CA PHE A 251 6.99 -8.38 22.72
C PHE A 251 6.98 -8.32 24.24
N ALA A 252 6.04 -9.02 24.89
CA ALA A 252 5.88 -9.04 26.34
C ALA A 252 7.21 -9.23 27.10
N GLY A 253 7.43 -8.39 28.11
CA GLY A 253 8.66 -8.43 28.92
C GLY A 253 9.86 -7.71 28.30
N THR A 254 9.70 -7.03 27.16
CA THR A 254 10.72 -6.15 26.59
C THR A 254 10.36 -4.68 26.78
N GLU A 255 11.33 -3.78 26.62
CA GLU A 255 11.08 -2.33 26.68
C GLU A 255 10.19 -1.81 25.54
N LEU A 256 10.02 -2.57 24.46
CA LEU A 256 9.19 -2.19 23.30
C LEU A 256 7.71 -2.05 23.67
N CYS A 257 7.25 -2.75 24.70
CA CYS A 257 5.88 -2.74 25.19
C CYS A 257 5.38 -1.33 25.52
N GLU A 258 6.24 -0.50 26.12
CA GLU A 258 5.88 0.83 26.62
C GLU A 258 6.54 1.97 25.83
N ARG A 259 7.54 1.66 24.99
CA ARG A 259 8.27 2.67 24.23
C ARG A 259 7.34 3.41 23.27
N ALA A 260 7.36 4.74 23.34
CA ALA A 260 6.46 5.61 22.58
C ALA A 260 6.64 5.49 21.06
N TYR A 261 5.57 5.82 20.34
CA TYR A 261 5.62 5.94 18.88
C TYR A 261 6.25 7.28 18.50
N THR A 262 7.40 7.25 17.83
CA THR A 262 8.03 8.48 17.32
C THR A 262 7.33 8.99 16.07
N HIS A 263 6.79 8.08 15.26
CA HIS A 263 6.03 8.39 14.07
C HIS A 263 4.77 7.54 14.00
N VAL A 264 3.69 8.16 13.52
CA VAL A 264 2.47 7.49 13.09
C VAL A 264 2.03 8.10 11.76
N ARG A 265 1.39 7.31 10.90
CA ARG A 265 0.92 7.78 9.60
C ARG A 265 -0.19 6.91 9.04
N LEU A 266 -1.01 7.51 8.20
CA LEU A 266 -1.99 6.82 7.35
C LEU A 266 -1.33 6.40 6.03
N CYS A 267 -1.47 5.12 5.66
CA CYS A 267 -1.15 4.61 4.32
C CYS A 267 -2.44 4.39 3.54
N HIS A 268 -2.54 4.96 2.34
CA HIS A 268 -3.76 4.88 1.54
C HIS A 268 -3.65 3.79 0.49
N TYR A 269 -4.66 2.93 0.45
CA TYR A 269 -4.85 1.94 -0.60
C TYR A 269 -5.84 2.43 -1.64
N ALA A 270 -5.71 1.92 -2.86
CA ALA A 270 -6.71 1.99 -3.91
C ALA A 270 -7.30 0.59 -4.07
N ASP A 271 -8.37 0.32 -3.34
CA ASP A 271 -9.01 -0.98 -3.28
C ASP A 271 -9.98 -1.17 -4.45
N THR A 272 -10.01 -2.36 -5.05
CA THR A 272 -11.06 -2.82 -5.97
C THR A 272 -11.93 -3.87 -5.29
N PRO A 273 -13.17 -4.11 -5.75
CA PRO A 273 -14.05 -5.09 -5.10
C PRO A 273 -13.46 -6.49 -4.96
N GLU A 274 -12.76 -6.97 -5.99
CA GLU A 274 -12.15 -8.31 -6.03
C GLU A 274 -10.67 -8.31 -5.60
N GLY A 275 -10.07 -7.14 -5.35
CA GLY A 275 -8.65 -7.02 -5.04
C GLY A 275 -7.72 -7.14 -6.26
N ASP A 276 -8.26 -7.28 -7.48
CA ASP A 276 -7.51 -7.23 -8.73
C ASP A 276 -7.05 -5.80 -9.07
N PHE A 277 -5.99 -5.66 -9.88
CA PHE A 277 -5.60 -4.36 -10.40
C PHE A 277 -6.60 -3.87 -11.47
N VAL A 278 -6.58 -2.58 -11.77
CA VAL A 278 -7.24 -2.01 -12.96
C VAL A 278 -6.15 -1.47 -13.87
N VAL A 279 -5.87 -2.20 -14.95
CA VAL A 279 -4.77 -1.96 -15.90
C VAL A 279 -5.32 -2.11 -17.32
N ASP A 280 -5.96 -1.04 -17.80
CA ASP A 280 -6.67 -1.06 -19.08
C ASP A 280 -6.89 0.35 -19.66
N TYR A 281 -7.31 0.38 -20.92
CA TYR A 281 -7.86 1.58 -21.52
C TYR A 281 -9.22 1.91 -20.92
N VAL A 282 -9.49 3.20 -20.75
CA VAL A 282 -10.79 3.68 -20.30
C VAL A 282 -11.71 3.81 -21.53
N PRO A 283 -12.80 3.01 -21.65
CA PRO A 283 -13.52 2.84 -22.92
C PRO A 283 -14.09 4.12 -23.55
N GLN A 284 -14.38 5.15 -22.75
CA GLN A 284 -14.99 6.40 -23.25
C GLN A 284 -13.99 7.32 -23.97
N TYR A 285 -12.69 7.03 -23.94
CA TYR A 285 -11.64 7.98 -24.34
C TYR A 285 -10.82 7.57 -25.57
N ASN A 286 -11.38 6.76 -26.47
CA ASN A 286 -10.76 6.42 -27.77
C ASN A 286 -9.26 6.05 -27.67
N ASP A 287 -8.91 5.22 -26.70
CA ASP A 287 -7.53 4.77 -26.42
C ASP A 287 -6.51 5.90 -26.11
N THR A 288 -6.97 7.07 -25.66
CA THR A 288 -6.09 8.19 -25.23
C THR A 288 -5.90 8.27 -23.71
N LEU A 289 -6.70 7.53 -22.94
CA LEU A 289 -6.56 7.38 -21.49
C LEU A 289 -6.40 5.91 -21.11
N PHE A 290 -5.28 5.61 -20.47
CA PHE A 290 -4.99 4.32 -19.86
C PHE A 290 -4.92 4.48 -18.34
N ILE A 291 -5.44 3.52 -17.58
CA ILE A 291 -5.36 3.52 -16.12
C ILE A 291 -4.51 2.37 -15.62
N ALA A 292 -3.69 2.61 -14.60
CA ALA A 292 -2.90 1.60 -13.90
C ALA A 292 -3.02 1.84 -12.38
N THR A 293 -4.07 1.31 -11.77
CA THR A 293 -4.42 1.54 -10.35
C THR A 293 -5.01 0.28 -9.71
N GLY A 294 -5.68 0.41 -8.56
CA GLY A 294 -6.38 -0.71 -7.91
C GLY A 294 -5.44 -1.64 -7.13
N GLY A 295 -4.32 -1.11 -6.64
CA GLY A 295 -3.27 -1.90 -5.99
C GLY A 295 -3.70 -2.68 -4.74
N SER A 296 -4.87 -2.38 -4.17
CA SER A 296 -5.59 -3.15 -3.14
C SER A 296 -4.74 -3.61 -1.95
N GLY A 297 -3.73 -2.82 -1.57
CA GLY A 297 -2.82 -3.10 -0.46
C GLY A 297 -1.74 -4.14 -0.73
N HIS A 298 -1.58 -4.61 -1.98
CA HIS A 298 -0.63 -5.68 -2.31
C HIS A 298 0.26 -5.42 -3.54
N ALA A 299 0.09 -4.30 -4.24
CA ALA A 299 0.84 -4.02 -5.48
C ALA A 299 2.37 -3.94 -5.32
N PHE A 300 2.89 -3.50 -4.16
CA PHE A 300 4.33 -3.20 -4.02
C PHE A 300 5.24 -4.41 -4.26
N LYS A 301 4.81 -5.63 -3.90
CA LYS A 301 5.59 -6.86 -4.13
C LYS A 301 5.85 -7.14 -5.63
N PHE A 302 5.06 -6.51 -6.51
CA PHE A 302 5.22 -6.61 -7.97
C PHE A 302 6.04 -5.46 -8.56
N ALA A 303 6.55 -4.51 -7.77
CA ALA A 303 7.28 -3.34 -8.26
C ALA A 303 8.37 -3.66 -9.32
N PRO A 304 9.15 -4.76 -9.23
CA PRO A 304 10.16 -5.09 -10.23
C PRO A 304 9.61 -5.51 -11.61
N VAL A 305 8.36 -5.99 -11.68
CA VAL A 305 7.78 -6.62 -12.89
C VAL A 305 6.49 -5.98 -13.37
N LEU A 306 5.82 -5.18 -12.53
CA LEU A 306 4.51 -4.62 -12.84
C LEU A 306 4.55 -3.66 -14.03
N GLY A 307 5.64 -2.89 -14.18
CA GLY A 307 5.80 -1.96 -15.31
C GLY A 307 5.77 -2.68 -16.67
N GLU A 308 6.44 -3.83 -16.77
CA GLU A 308 6.45 -4.65 -17.99
C GLU A 308 5.04 -5.18 -18.30
N ALA A 309 4.33 -5.69 -17.29
CA ALA A 309 2.97 -6.16 -17.46
C ALA A 309 1.98 -5.05 -17.85
N VAL A 310 2.17 -3.82 -17.34
CA VAL A 310 1.40 -2.64 -17.75
C VAL A 310 1.66 -2.29 -19.22
N VAL A 311 2.92 -2.30 -19.66
CA VAL A 311 3.28 -2.08 -21.06
C VAL A 311 2.66 -3.16 -21.96
N GLN A 312 2.70 -4.43 -21.54
CA GLN A 312 2.05 -5.51 -22.26
C GLN A 312 0.56 -5.24 -22.46
N ARG A 313 -0.14 -4.80 -21.41
CA ARG A 313 -1.56 -4.42 -21.48
C ARG A 313 -1.82 -3.24 -22.41
N ILE A 314 -0.99 -2.19 -22.38
CA ILE A 314 -1.07 -1.06 -23.31
C ILE A 314 -0.93 -1.55 -24.76
N MET A 315 0.05 -2.40 -25.01
CA MET A 315 0.32 -2.96 -26.34
C MET A 315 -0.66 -4.07 -26.74
N ARG A 316 -1.60 -4.43 -25.87
CA ARG A 316 -2.54 -5.55 -26.04
C ARG A 316 -1.82 -6.87 -26.32
N THR A 317 -0.71 -7.08 -25.62
CA THR A 317 0.12 -8.29 -25.62
C THR A 317 0.15 -8.90 -24.21
N GLY A 318 0.80 -10.05 -24.07
CA GLY A 318 0.97 -10.74 -22.78
C GLY A 318 -0.11 -11.79 -22.50
N PRO A 319 -0.10 -12.37 -21.29
CA PRO A 319 -1.01 -13.44 -20.90
C PRO A 319 -2.49 -13.00 -20.92
N ALA A 320 -3.38 -13.88 -21.39
CA ALA A 320 -4.82 -13.61 -21.47
C ALA A 320 -5.42 -13.31 -20.09
N GLU A 321 -4.88 -13.93 -19.04
CA GLU A 321 -5.33 -13.78 -17.66
C GLU A 321 -5.20 -12.33 -17.17
N PHE A 322 -4.23 -11.56 -17.67
CA PHE A 322 -4.13 -10.14 -17.33
C PHE A 322 -5.24 -9.33 -17.97
N ALA A 323 -5.60 -9.65 -19.23
CA ALA A 323 -6.70 -9.00 -19.93
C ALA A 323 -8.06 -9.37 -19.33
N GLU A 324 -8.21 -10.57 -18.76
CA GLU A 324 -9.43 -11.00 -18.08
C GLU A 324 -9.59 -10.34 -16.71
N ARG A 325 -8.52 -10.30 -15.91
CA ARG A 325 -8.59 -9.85 -14.50
C ARG A 325 -8.42 -8.36 -14.32
N TRP A 326 -7.57 -7.71 -15.12
CA TRP A 326 -7.21 -6.30 -14.93
C TRP A 326 -8.00 -5.34 -15.82
N VAL A 327 -9.08 -5.82 -16.44
CA VAL A 327 -9.95 -5.06 -17.35
C VAL A 327 -10.66 -3.91 -16.64
N TRP A 328 -10.96 -2.85 -17.38
CA TRP A 328 -11.95 -1.87 -16.96
C TRP A 328 -13.34 -2.51 -16.91
N LYS A 329 -13.86 -2.79 -15.71
CA LYS A 329 -15.20 -3.36 -15.56
C LYS A 329 -16.28 -2.34 -15.90
N ALA A 330 -17.21 -2.67 -16.81
CA ALA A 330 -18.31 -1.79 -17.19
C ALA A 330 -19.30 -1.59 -16.03
N GLU A 331 -19.53 -2.64 -15.26
CA GLU A 331 -20.40 -2.61 -14.07
C GLU A 331 -19.72 -1.88 -12.90
N ARG A 332 -20.53 -1.14 -12.15
CA ARG A 332 -20.12 -0.48 -10.91
C ARG A 332 -20.71 -1.25 -9.75
N LYS A 333 -19.92 -1.45 -8.70
CA LYS A 333 -20.45 -1.97 -7.44
C LYS A 333 -21.19 -0.85 -6.71
N GLU A 334 -22.49 -1.07 -6.50
CA GLU A 334 -23.36 -0.14 -5.79
C GLU A 334 -23.21 -0.28 -4.27
N GLY A 335 -23.51 0.80 -3.55
CA GLY A 335 -23.52 0.83 -2.09
C GLY A 335 -22.15 0.66 -1.43
N GLU A 336 -22.17 0.35 -0.14
CA GLU A 336 -20.95 0.04 0.61
C GLU A 336 -20.45 -1.37 0.33
N TRP A 337 -19.16 -1.49 0.08
CA TRP A 337 -18.49 -2.77 -0.09
C TRP A 337 -17.15 -2.78 0.62
N SER A 338 -16.47 -3.93 0.67
CA SER A 338 -15.08 -4.06 1.14
C SER A 338 -14.35 -5.04 0.25
N VAL A 339 -13.02 -5.00 0.20
CA VAL A 339 -12.23 -6.07 -0.43
C VAL A 339 -12.47 -7.36 0.35
N GLU A 340 -12.87 -8.43 -0.35
CA GLU A 340 -13.18 -9.74 0.25
C GLU A 340 -12.13 -10.80 -0.10
N ASP A 341 -10.86 -10.41 -0.08
CA ASP A 341 -9.71 -11.30 -0.34
C ASP A 341 -9.33 -12.20 0.85
N GLY A 342 -10.05 -12.06 1.98
CA GLY A 342 -9.82 -12.80 3.22
C GLY A 342 -8.55 -12.40 3.98
N SER A 343 -7.86 -11.32 3.56
CA SER A 343 -6.65 -10.81 4.21
C SER A 343 -6.92 -9.64 5.17
N ARG A 344 -8.08 -8.99 5.05
CA ARG A 344 -8.45 -7.80 5.84
C ARG A 344 -9.06 -8.19 7.19
N GLY A 345 -8.59 -7.54 8.25
CA GLY A 345 -9.18 -7.64 9.60
C GLY A 345 -9.94 -6.38 10.02
N GLY A 346 -10.63 -6.48 11.15
CA GLY A 346 -11.25 -5.34 11.84
C GLY A 346 -12.67 -4.97 11.40
N GLU A 347 -13.12 -3.83 11.90
CA GLU A 347 -14.46 -3.31 11.63
C GLU A 347 -14.55 -2.74 10.21
N LYS A 348 -15.71 -2.92 9.56
CA LYS A 348 -16.02 -2.37 8.24
C LYS A 348 -16.74 -1.04 8.39
N GLY A 349 -16.62 -0.17 7.39
CA GLY A 349 -17.43 1.06 7.31
C GLY A 349 -16.93 2.23 8.18
N LEU A 350 -15.73 2.13 8.75
CA LEU A 350 -15.17 3.23 9.55
C LEU A 350 -14.92 4.49 8.70
N ILE A 351 -15.32 5.64 9.24
CA ILE A 351 -15.09 6.96 8.66
C ILE A 351 -13.96 7.64 9.44
N LEU A 352 -12.95 8.12 8.72
CA LEU A 352 -11.72 8.66 9.29
C LEU A 352 -12.01 9.85 10.21
N ALA A 353 -12.85 10.80 9.78
CA ALA A 353 -13.16 11.98 10.58
C ALA A 353 -13.81 11.59 11.93
N GLU A 354 -14.78 10.69 11.92
CA GLU A 354 -15.47 10.20 13.12
C GLU A 354 -14.52 9.48 14.08
N GLU A 355 -13.62 8.64 13.55
CA GLU A 355 -12.62 7.95 14.36
C GLU A 355 -11.57 8.90 14.94
N MET A 356 -11.21 9.96 14.22
CA MET A 356 -10.29 10.99 14.71
C MET A 356 -10.94 11.86 15.80
N GLU A 357 -12.25 12.15 15.71
CA GLU A 357 -12.99 12.90 16.73
C GLU A 357 -13.06 12.18 18.08
N LYS A 358 -13.07 10.83 18.06
CA LYS A 358 -13.00 10.01 19.28
C LYS A 358 -11.65 10.11 19.99
N GLY A 359 -10.63 10.67 19.33
CA GLY A 359 -9.30 10.91 19.86
C GLY A 359 -8.22 10.57 18.85
N VAL A 360 -7.06 11.23 18.98
CA VAL A 360 -5.92 11.07 18.06
C VAL A 360 -4.64 10.77 18.81
N VAL A 361 -3.75 10.03 18.15
CA VAL A 361 -2.35 9.89 18.55
C VAL A 361 -1.48 10.49 17.46
N GLU A 362 -0.53 11.32 17.87
CA GLU A 362 0.52 11.90 17.04
C GLU A 362 1.87 11.30 17.43
N GLY A 363 2.79 11.18 16.47
CA GLY A 363 4.15 10.77 16.76
C GLY A 363 4.87 11.81 17.60
N GLU A 364 5.72 11.39 18.55
CA GLU A 364 6.48 12.33 19.40
C GLU A 364 7.38 13.27 18.61
N ALA A 365 7.90 12.83 17.44
CA ALA A 365 8.68 13.68 16.56
C ALA A 365 7.82 14.79 15.93
N THR A 366 6.55 14.49 15.61
CA THR A 366 5.57 15.47 15.10
C THR A 366 5.26 16.52 16.16
N LYS A 367 5.03 16.11 17.42
CA LYS A 367 4.82 17.02 18.55
C LYS A 367 6.00 17.97 18.77
N LYS A 368 7.23 17.45 18.70
CA LYS A 368 8.47 18.25 18.83
C LYS A 368 8.68 19.22 17.65
N ALA A 369 8.26 18.87 16.44
CA ALA A 369 8.33 19.75 15.28
C ALA A 369 7.29 20.88 15.37
N MET A 370 6.06 20.58 15.81
CA MET A 370 5.01 21.59 16.00
C MET A 370 5.27 22.53 17.18
N ALA A 371 5.90 22.05 18.27
CA ALA A 371 6.28 22.90 19.41
C ALA A 371 7.45 23.87 19.14
N LYS A 372 8.10 23.75 17.97
CA LYS A 372 9.19 24.64 17.53
C LYS A 372 8.75 25.67 16.47
N LEU A 373 7.51 25.58 16.01
CA LEU A 373 6.81 26.57 15.20
C LEU A 373 5.96 27.44 16.12
#